data_AF-A0A7K3ZQJ5-F1
#
_entry.id   AF-A0A7K3ZQJ5-F1
#
_cell.length_a   1.000
_cell.length_b   1.000
_cell.length_c   1.000
_cell.angle_alpha   90.00
_cell.angle_beta   90.00
_cell.angle_gamma   90.00
#
_symmetry.space_group_name_H-M   'P 1'
#
loop_
_entity.id
_entity.type
_entity.pdbx_description
1 polymer ?
#
loop_
_entity_poly.entity_id
_entity_poly.type
_entity_poly.pdbx_seq_one_letter_code
_entity_poly.pdbx_strand_id
1 'polypeptide(L)'
;MAPIMRMKEIEAMTPEAREQRLIDLRVELARIRTMVKAGGAVENPTRIRQLRKTIAQILTIQNEQQLGLRKTVVAEKKETAKKAKPKQEATEEKTPQ
;
A
#
# COMPACT_ATOMS: atom_id res chain seq x y z
N MET A 1 -10.55 19.66 2.18
CA MET A 1 -10.25 18.48 1.33
C MET A 1 -9.19 17.63 2.02
N ALA A 2 -9.57 16.46 2.52
CA ALA A 2 -8.68 15.58 3.28
C ALA A 2 -7.82 14.68 2.35
N PRO A 3 -6.55 14.41 2.70
CA PRO A 3 -5.75 13.38 2.03
C PRO A 3 -6.35 11.99 2.25
N ILE A 4 -6.19 11.08 1.29
CA ILE A 4 -6.54 9.65 1.48
C ILE A 4 -5.58 9.01 2.50
N MET A 5 -4.31 9.42 2.47
CA MET A 5 -3.27 8.98 3.40
C MET A 5 -2.36 10.14 3.75
N ARG A 6 -1.81 10.11 4.97
CA ARG A 6 -0.80 11.08 5.40
C ARG A 6 0.60 10.60 4.99
N MET A 7 1.50 11.55 4.71
CA MET A 7 2.90 11.26 4.37
C MET A 7 3.57 10.31 5.38
N LYS A 8 3.38 10.57 6.68
CA LYS A 8 3.93 9.75 7.77
C LYS A 8 3.49 8.29 7.71
N GLU A 9 2.24 8.05 7.30
CA GLU A 9 1.69 6.69 7.19
C GLU A 9 2.36 5.94 6.03
N ILE A 10 2.60 6.62 4.91
CA ILE A 10 3.29 6.04 3.75
C ILE A 10 4.75 5.75 4.09
N GLU A 11 5.44 6.66 4.80
CA GLU A 11 6.83 6.45 5.24
C GLU A 11 6.98 5.24 6.17
N ALA A 12 5.99 5.00 7.04
CA ALA A 12 6.00 3.88 7.98
C ALA A 12 5.75 2.50 7.35
N MET A 13 5.22 2.44 6.12
CA MET A 13 4.98 1.17 5.42
C MET A 13 6.28 0.53 4.93
N THR A 14 6.27 -0.81 4.87
CA THR A 14 7.30 -1.58 4.15
C THR A 14 7.21 -1.34 2.64
N PRO A 15 8.30 -1.53 1.88
CA PRO A 15 8.27 -1.37 0.42
C PRO A 15 7.18 -2.23 -0.24
N GLU A 16 7.05 -3.49 0.19
CA GLU A 16 6.02 -4.42 -0.30
C GLU A 16 4.59 -3.92 -0.03
N ALA A 17 4.33 -3.42 1.19
CA ALA A 17 3.02 -2.87 1.53
C ALA A 17 2.67 -1.63 0.70
N ARG A 18 3.66 -0.80 0.36
CA ARG A 18 3.46 0.35 -0.54
C ARG A 18 3.12 -0.07 -1.95
N GLU A 19 3.75 -1.11 -2.46
CA GLU A 19 3.46 -1.66 -3.79
C GLU A 19 2.05 -2.21 -3.88
N GLN A 20 1.63 -3.02 -2.91
CA GLN A 20 0.25 -3.51 -2.82
C GLN A 20 -0.73 -2.34 -2.77
N ARG A 21 -0.47 -1.34 -1.92
CA ARG A 21 -1.34 -0.17 -1.80
C ARG A 21 -1.42 0.64 -3.09
N LEU A 22 -0.32 0.73 -3.82
CA LEU A 22 -0.25 1.42 -5.10
C LEU A 22 -1.07 0.70 -6.18
N ILE A 23 -1.09 -0.63 -6.18
CA ILE A 23 -1.94 -1.44 -7.06
C ILE A 23 -3.42 -1.13 -6.78
N ASP A 24 -3.84 -1.19 -5.52
CA ASP A 24 -5.23 -0.90 -5.12
C ASP A 24 -5.69 0.47 -5.61
N LEU A 25 -4.87 1.50 -5.38
CA LEU A 25 -5.17 2.87 -5.77
C LEU A 25 -5.26 3.03 -7.30
N ARG A 26 -4.44 2.29 -8.06
CA ARG A 26 -4.52 2.27 -9.53
C ARG A 26 -5.78 1.59 -10.02
N VAL A 27 -6.18 0.48 -9.40
CA VAL A 27 -7.43 -0.23 -9.73
C VAL A 27 -8.64 0.66 -9.46
N GLU A 28 -8.70 1.31 -8.30
CA GLU A 28 -9.78 2.24 -7.97
C GLU A 28 -9.84 3.41 -8.98
N LEU A 29 -8.69 4.01 -9.29
CA LEU A 29 -8.60 5.08 -10.26
C LEU A 29 -9.06 4.63 -11.66
N ALA A 30 -8.69 3.41 -12.08
CA ALA A 30 -9.10 2.85 -13.35
C ALA A 30 -10.63 2.70 -13.43
N ARG A 31 -11.27 2.15 -12.40
CA ARG A 31 -12.73 2.00 -12.33
C ARG A 31 -13.48 3.33 -12.45
N ILE A 32 -13.00 4.36 -11.72
CA ILE A 32 -13.63 5.68 -11.81
C ILE A 32 -13.43 6.27 -13.21
N ARG A 33 -12.23 6.13 -13.80
CA ARG A 33 -11.96 6.61 -15.16
C ARG A 33 -12.82 5.91 -16.23
N THR A 34 -13.08 4.61 -16.10
CA THR A 34 -13.94 3.90 -17.05
C THR A 34 -15.37 4.42 -16.97
N MET A 35 -15.88 4.67 -15.75
CA MET A 35 -17.20 5.26 -15.56
C MET A 35 -17.30 6.67 -16.16
N VAL A 36 -16.31 7.53 -15.89
CA VAL A 36 -16.25 8.89 -16.50
C VAL A 36 -16.24 8.81 -18.03
N LYS A 37 -15.42 7.94 -18.59
CA LYS A 37 -15.29 7.79 -20.05
C LYS A 37 -16.57 7.28 -20.70
N ALA A 38 -17.31 6.42 -20.01
CA ALA A 38 -18.62 5.94 -20.46
C ALA A 38 -19.72 7.01 -20.34
N GLY A 39 -19.40 8.23 -19.87
CA GLY A 39 -20.38 9.29 -19.63
C GLY A 39 -21.20 9.10 -18.35
N GLY A 40 -20.79 8.18 -17.47
CA GLY A 40 -21.46 7.92 -16.20
C GLY A 40 -21.22 9.04 -15.19
N ALA A 41 -22.23 9.27 -14.33
CA ALA A 41 -22.10 10.19 -13.21
C ALA A 41 -21.10 9.64 -12.18
N VAL A 42 -20.17 10.47 -11.74
CA VAL A 42 -19.25 10.15 -10.64
C VAL A 42 -19.74 10.85 -9.39
N GLU A 43 -20.01 10.07 -8.33
CA GLU A 43 -20.47 10.60 -7.05
C GLU A 43 -19.50 11.65 -6.46
N ASN A 44 -18.20 11.42 -6.63
CA ASN A 44 -17.15 12.26 -6.05
C ASN A 44 -16.07 12.63 -7.09
N PRO A 45 -16.21 13.73 -7.84
CA PRO A 45 -15.22 14.14 -8.85
C PRO A 45 -13.84 14.45 -8.24
N THR A 46 -13.81 14.91 -6.98
CA THR A 46 -12.58 15.16 -6.22
C THR A 46 -11.78 13.89 -5.92
N ARG A 47 -12.42 12.71 -5.94
CA ARG A 47 -11.78 11.43 -5.64
C ARG A 47 -10.65 11.10 -6.62
N ILE A 48 -10.83 11.40 -7.90
CA ILE A 48 -9.81 11.19 -8.94
C ILE A 48 -8.54 11.99 -8.61
N ARG A 49 -8.70 13.26 -8.20
CA ARG A 49 -7.58 14.13 -7.83
C ARG A 49 -6.87 13.59 -6.59
N GLN A 50 -7.62 13.11 -5.60
CA GLN A 50 -7.05 12.52 -4.39
C GLN A 50 -6.25 11.25 -4.71
N LEU A 51 -6.81 10.32 -5.48
CA LEU A 51 -6.14 9.07 -5.87
C LEU A 51 -4.83 9.35 -6.61
N ARG A 52 -4.85 10.27 -7.59
CA ARG A 52 -3.64 10.69 -8.32
C ARG A 52 -2.57 11.25 -7.39
N LYS A 53 -2.97 12.08 -6.42
CA LYS A 53 -2.04 12.69 -5.46
C LYS A 53 -1.43 11.63 -4.55
N THR A 54 -2.22 10.69 -4.04
CA THR A 54 -1.72 9.62 -3.17
C THR A 54 -0.76 8.68 -3.91
N ILE A 55 -1.09 8.30 -5.16
CA ILE A 55 -0.19 7.49 -6.00
C ILE A 55 1.15 8.20 -6.22
N ALA A 56 1.11 9.50 -6.55
CA ALA A 56 2.32 10.30 -6.72
C ALA A 56 3.16 10.33 -5.43
N GLN A 57 2.53 10.52 -4.26
CA GLN A 57 3.23 10.53 -2.98
C GLN A 57 3.93 9.21 -2.70
N ILE A 58 3.27 8.07 -2.91
CA ILE A 58 3.87 6.74 -2.71
C ILE A 58 5.10 6.57 -3.60
N LEU A 59 4.98 6.90 -4.90
CA LEU A 59 6.08 6.82 -5.85
C LEU A 59 7.25 7.74 -5.47
N THR A 60 6.97 8.95 -4.99
CA THR A 60 8.01 9.86 -4.50
C THR A 60 8.77 9.25 -3.33
N ILE A 61 8.07 8.67 -2.34
CA ILE A 61 8.73 8.03 -1.19
C ILE A 61 9.60 6.85 -1.65
N GLN A 62 9.09 6.03 -2.57
CA GLN A 62 9.84 4.90 -3.12
C GLN A 62 11.13 5.37 -3.81
N ASN A 63 11.04 6.41 -4.64
CA ASN A 63 12.21 6.98 -5.33
C ASN A 63 13.21 7.60 -4.36
N GLU A 64 12.75 8.36 -3.37
CA GLU A 64 13.64 8.97 -2.37
C GLU A 64 14.35 7.93 -1.49
N GLN A 65 13.69 6.80 -1.21
CA GLN A 65 14.34 5.68 -0.52
C GLN A 65 15.38 5.00 -1.40
N GLN A 66 15.10 4.82 -2.70
CA GLN A 66 16.08 4.26 -3.65
C GLN A 66 17.31 5.15 -3.81
N LEU A 67 17.11 6.47 -3.84
CA LEU A 67 18.19 7.45 -3.94
C LEU A 67 18.89 7.73 -2.60
N GLY A 68 18.41 7.16 -1.49
CA GLY A 68 18.97 7.36 -0.15
C GLY A 68 18.71 8.75 0.45
N LEU A 69 17.84 9.58 -0.15
CA LEU A 69 17.48 10.91 0.35
C LEU A 69 16.64 10.86 1.63
N ARG A 70 15.89 9.77 1.84
CA ARG A 70 15.09 9.55 3.05
C ARG A 70 15.72 8.46 3.93
N LYS A 71 16.17 8.84 5.12
CA LYS A 71 16.63 7.89 6.16
C LYS A 71 15.42 7.12 6.70
N THR A 72 15.45 5.80 6.54
CA THR A 72 14.45 4.90 7.12
C THR A 72 14.69 4.76 8.63
N VAL A 73 13.69 5.11 9.44
CA VAL A 73 13.62 4.76 10.88
C VAL A 73 13.47 3.24 11.12
N VAL A 74 13.53 2.42 10.07
CA VAL A 74 13.32 0.96 10.11
C VAL A 74 14.45 0.22 10.83
N ALA A 75 15.58 0.87 11.12
CA ALA A 75 16.69 0.27 11.86
C ALA A 75 16.27 -0.26 13.25
N GLU A 76 15.31 0.37 13.93
CA GLU A 76 14.93 -0.03 15.30
C GLU A 76 13.89 -1.16 15.37
N LYS A 77 13.11 -1.42 14.31
CA LYS A 77 12.08 -2.49 14.34
C LYS A 77 12.57 -3.86 13.85
N LYS A 78 13.76 -3.96 13.25
CA LYS A 78 14.33 -5.25 12.83
C LYS A 78 14.82 -6.11 14.00
N GLU A 79 15.04 -5.55 15.18
CA GLU A 79 15.54 -6.31 16.34
C GLU A 79 14.44 -7.15 17.02
N THR A 80 13.16 -6.73 16.96
CA THR A 80 12.06 -7.45 17.63
C THR A 80 11.47 -8.60 16.79
N ALA A 81 11.78 -8.71 15.49
CA ALA A 81 11.20 -9.73 14.61
C ALA A 81 12.07 -11.01 14.46
N LYS A 82 13.30 -11.03 14.97
CA LYS A 82 14.19 -12.22 14.88
C LYS A 82 13.87 -13.32 15.90
N LYS A 83 12.95 -13.12 16.85
CA LYS A 83 12.68 -14.09 17.93
C LYS A 83 11.39 -14.91 17.80
N ALA A 84 10.62 -14.75 16.72
CA ALA A 84 9.36 -15.48 16.54
C ALA A 84 9.28 -16.18 15.17
N LYS A 85 10.12 -17.21 14.99
CA LYS A 85 9.76 -18.38 14.17
C LYS A 85 9.60 -19.55 15.11
N PRO A 86 8.48 -20.27 15.01
CA PRO A 86 8.61 -21.72 14.85
C PRO A 86 7.99 -22.16 13.52
N LYS A 87 8.80 -22.88 12.75
CA LYS A 87 8.34 -23.86 11.75
C LYS A 87 7.99 -25.17 12.47
N GLN A 88 6.96 -25.86 11.98
CA GLN A 88 6.81 -27.34 11.81
C GLN A 88 5.32 -27.53 11.40
N GLU A 89 4.92 -27.86 10.16
CA GLU A 89 5.17 -29.02 9.27
C GLU A 89 4.77 -30.39 9.85
N ALA A 90 3.88 -31.09 9.11
CA ALA A 90 3.33 -32.46 9.25
C ALA A 90 2.26 -32.65 10.37
N THR A 91 1.12 -33.34 10.19
CA THR A 91 0.86 -34.55 9.41
C THR A 91 -0.64 -34.70 9.08
N GLU A 92 -0.88 -35.37 7.96
CA GLU A 92 -2.12 -35.94 7.43
C GLU A 92 -2.75 -36.98 8.39
N GLU A 93 -4.03 -37.30 8.13
CA GLU A 93 -4.76 -38.53 8.53
C GLU A 93 -5.43 -38.60 9.94
N LYS A 94 -6.75 -38.38 9.96
CA LYS A 94 -7.80 -39.37 10.33
C LYS A 94 -9.15 -38.70 10.72
N THR A 95 -10.12 -38.79 9.82
CA THR A 95 -11.56 -38.96 10.14
C THR A 95 -11.75 -40.34 10.81
N PRO A 96 -12.86 -40.72 11.50
CA PRO A 96 -14.06 -39.99 12.00
C PRO A 96 -14.31 -40.18 13.52
N GLN A 97 -15.23 -39.39 14.08
CA GLN A 97 -16.31 -39.89 14.96
C GLN A 97 -17.60 -39.15 14.62
#